data_AF-A0A2P5K1I7-F1
#
_entry.id   AF-A0A2P5K1I7-F1
#
_cell.length_a   1.000
_cell.length_b   1.000
_cell.length_c   1.000
_cell.angle_alpha   90.00
_cell.angle_beta   90.00
_cell.angle_gamma   90.00
#
_symmetry.space_group_name_H-M   'P 1'
#
loop_
_entity.id
_entity.type
_entity.pdbx_description
1 polymer ?
#
loop_
_entity_poly.entity_id
_entity_poly.type
_entity_poly.pdbx_seq_one_letter_code
_entity_poly.pdbx_strand_id
1 'polypeptide(L)'
;MILILLIDFHKAPIKYTMHASNRLKERFLMKTDEVRHYLKTGKNIKKPKKDGEIGIIQSEIGEARIRFVYIIRSGTIYILTIEE
;
A
#
# COMPACT_ATOMS: atom_id res chain seq x y z
N MET A 1 -11.99 -6.89 17.69
CA MET A 1 -12.02 -6.56 16.25
C MET A 1 -11.77 -5.07 16.11
N ILE A 2 -10.63 -4.64 15.59
CA ILE A 2 -10.33 -3.21 15.43
C ILE A 2 -11.02 -2.71 14.16
N LEU A 3 -11.83 -1.66 14.31
CA LEU A 3 -12.44 -0.96 13.18
C LEU A 3 -11.37 -0.08 12.53
N ILE A 4 -11.12 -0.25 11.22
CA ILE A 4 -10.03 0.45 10.52
C ILE A 4 -10.25 1.98 10.48
N LEU A 5 -11.49 2.44 10.61
CA LEU A 5 -11.88 3.85 10.61
C LEU A 5 -11.15 4.71 11.66
N LEU A 6 -10.58 4.10 12.71
CA LEU A 6 -9.84 4.81 13.76
C LEU A 6 -8.34 4.96 13.47
N ILE A 7 -7.83 4.36 12.39
CA ILE A 7 -6.41 4.38 12.04
C ILE A 7 -6.13 5.56 11.11
N ASP A 8 -5.22 6.45 11.53
CA ASP A 8 -4.67 7.47 10.65
C ASP A 8 -3.72 6.82 9.64
N PHE A 9 -4.24 6.52 8.45
CA PHE A 9 -3.49 5.88 7.36
C PHE A 9 -2.19 6.63 7.01
N HIS A 10 -2.17 7.96 7.15
CA HIS A 10 -1.00 8.77 6.82
C HIS A 10 0.10 8.69 7.87
N LYS A 11 -0.23 8.32 9.11
CA LYS A 11 0.72 8.14 10.22
C LYS A 11 1.03 6.68 10.51
N ALA A 12 0.25 5.75 9.99
CA ALA A 12 0.44 4.32 10.20
C ALA A 12 1.81 3.86 9.68
N PRO A 13 2.53 3.00 10.42
CA PRO A 13 3.74 2.37 9.94
C PRO A 13 3.42 1.50 8.71
N ILE A 14 4.35 1.48 7.76
CA ILE A 14 4.24 0.71 6.52
C ILE A 14 5.32 -0.35 6.53
N LYS A 15 4.93 -1.60 6.29
CA LYS A 15 5.82 -2.74 6.09
C LYS A 15 5.56 -3.37 4.74
N TYR A 16 6.61 -3.91 4.13
CA TYR A 16 6.54 -4.59 2.84
C TYR A 16 6.79 -6.08 3.06
N THR A 17 6.03 -6.94 2.39
CA THR A 17 6.42 -8.34 2.27
C THR A 17 7.71 -8.45 1.45
N MET A 18 8.41 -9.58 1.58
CA MET A 18 9.58 -9.86 0.73
C MET A 18 9.20 -9.82 -0.77
N HIS A 19 8.04 -10.37 -1.12
CA HIS A 19 7.53 -10.34 -2.50
C HIS A 19 7.30 -8.92 -3.01
N ALA A 20 6.60 -8.06 -2.25
CA ALA A 20 6.38 -6.67 -2.62
C ALA A 20 7.70 -5.89 -2.72
N SER A 21 8.65 -6.17 -1.81
CA SER A 21 9.97 -5.52 -1.81
C SER A 21 10.77 -5.87 -3.07
N ASN A 22 10.75 -7.13 -3.50
CA ASN A 22 11.43 -7.55 -4.72
C ASN A 22 10.77 -6.91 -5.95
N ARG A 23 9.44 -6.90 -6.02
CA ARG A 23 8.69 -6.25 -7.11
C ARG A 23 9.04 -4.76 -7.24
N LEU A 24 9.15 -4.03 -6.12
CA LEU A 24 9.58 -2.63 -6.12
C LEU A 24 10.97 -2.44 -6.72
N LYS A 25 11.93 -3.25 -6.27
CA LYS A 25 13.33 -3.13 -6.69
C LYS A 25 13.54 -3.56 -8.13
N GLU A 26 13.00 -4.71 -8.50
CA GLU A 26 13.28 -5.37 -9.78
C GLU A 26 12.46 -4.78 -10.93
N ARG A 27 11.18 -4.44 -10.69
CA ARG A 27 10.26 -4.04 -11.75
C ARG A 27 10.07 -2.53 -11.87
N PHE A 28 10.13 -1.83 -10.75
CA PHE A 28 9.84 -0.39 -10.73
C PHE A 28 11.07 0.48 -10.43
N LEU A 29 12.21 -0.11 -10.03
CA LEU A 29 13.45 0.58 -9.65
C LEU A 29 13.24 1.72 -8.63
N MET A 30 12.16 1.65 -7.84
CA MET A 30 11.73 2.74 -6.96
C MET A 30 12.44 2.71 -5.61
N LYS A 31 12.73 3.89 -5.07
CA LYS A 31 13.17 4.03 -3.68
C LYS A 31 11.96 3.90 -2.74
N THR A 32 12.18 3.36 -1.54
CA THR A 32 11.12 3.13 -0.56
C THR A 32 10.34 4.39 -0.17
N ASP A 33 10.98 5.57 -0.22
CA ASP A 33 10.34 6.85 0.07
C ASP A 33 9.37 7.30 -1.03
N GLU A 34 9.69 7.04 -2.30
CA GLU A 34 8.79 7.33 -3.43
C GLU A 34 7.54 6.45 -3.34
N VAL A 35 7.72 5.17 -3.02
CA VAL A 35 6.61 4.23 -2.82
C VAL A 35 5.68 4.69 -1.70
N ARG A 36 6.25 5.18 -0.60
CA ARG A 36 5.47 5.77 0.50
C ARG A 36 4.69 6.99 0.02
N HIS A 37 5.28 7.85 -0.80
CA HIS A 37 4.58 9.00 -1.38
C HIS A 37 3.39 8.54 -2.21
N TYR A 38 3.60 7.64 -3.19
CA TYR A 38 2.56 7.14 -4.07
C TYR A 38 1.45 6.41 -3.33
N LEU A 39 1.77 5.62 -2.30
CA LEU A 39 0.76 4.97 -1.47
C LEU A 39 -0.14 6.00 -0.74
N LYS A 40 0.43 7.12 -0.28
CA LYS A 40 -0.31 8.13 0.50
C LYS A 40 -1.11 9.10 -0.38
N THR A 41 -0.65 9.37 -1.60
CA THR A 41 -1.32 10.27 -2.54
C THR A 41 -2.24 9.54 -3.53
N GLY A 42 -2.11 8.21 -3.61
CA GLY A 42 -2.87 7.38 -4.53
C GLY A 42 -4.37 7.37 -4.26
N LYS A 43 -5.14 7.08 -5.32
CA LYS A 43 -6.58 6.90 -5.26
C LYS A 43 -6.91 5.58 -4.59
N ASN A 44 -7.74 5.63 -3.54
CA ASN A 44 -8.28 4.42 -2.94
C ASN A 44 -9.32 3.79 -3.88
N ILE A 45 -8.99 2.64 -4.46
CA ILE A 45 -9.92 1.83 -5.26
C ILE A 45 -10.76 0.94 -4.36
N LYS A 46 -10.14 0.38 -3.31
CA LYS A 46 -10.81 -0.39 -2.27
C LYS A 46 -10.26 -0.01 -0.92
N LYS A 47 -11.12 0.52 -0.03
CA LYS A 47 -10.76 0.79 1.36
C LYS A 47 -11.10 -0.42 2.23
N PRO A 48 -10.16 -0.93 3.04
CA PRO A 48 -10.46 -2.00 3.98
C PRO A 48 -11.32 -1.43 5.12
N LYS A 49 -12.37 -2.17 5.51
CA LYS A 49 -13.33 -1.77 6.55
C LYS A 49 -13.01 -2.41 7.90
N LYS A 50 -12.38 -3.59 7.88
CA LYS A 50 -11.98 -4.35 9.07
C LYS A 50 -10.54 -4.84 9.00
N ASP A 51 -9.92 -5.03 10.16
CA ASP A 51 -8.56 -5.57 10.27
C ASP A 51 -8.37 -6.85 9.45
N GLY A 52 -7.27 -6.92 8.70
CA GLY A 52 -6.94 -8.02 7.81
C GLY A 52 -7.68 -8.03 6.47
N GLU A 53 -8.60 -7.09 6.22
CA GLU A 53 -9.24 -6.95 4.91
C GLU A 53 -8.28 -6.32 3.88
N ILE A 54 -8.42 -6.77 2.63
CA ILE A 54 -7.62 -6.27 1.50
C ILE A 54 -8.12 -4.88 1.09
N GLY A 55 -7.18 -3.94 1.09
CA GLY A 55 -7.28 -2.64 0.46
C GLY A 55 -6.48 -2.57 -0.85
N ILE A 56 -6.88 -1.65 -1.72
CA ILE A 56 -6.22 -1.37 -2.99
C ILE A 56 -6.11 0.14 -3.17
N ILE A 57 -4.89 0.63 -3.34
CA ILE A 57 -4.59 2.00 -3.75
C ILE A 57 -3.99 1.97 -5.14
N GLN A 58 -4.44 2.86 -6.02
CA GLN A 58 -3.90 3.03 -7.35
C GLN A 58 -3.22 4.40 -7.46
N SER A 59 -2.02 4.41 -7.99
CA SER A 59 -1.27 5.63 -8.28
C SER A 59 -0.79 5.62 -9.72
N GLU A 60 -0.67 6.80 -10.30
CA GLU A 60 -0.14 6.99 -11.66
C GLU A 60 1.30 7.47 -11.54
N ILE A 61 2.22 6.78 -12.22
CA ILE A 61 3.66 7.05 -12.19
C ILE A 61 4.11 7.10 -13.64
N GLY A 62 4.29 8.32 -14.16
CA GLY A 62 4.43 8.54 -15.60
C GLY A 62 3.18 8.05 -16.33
N GLU A 63 3.36 7.16 -17.30
CA GLU A 63 2.25 6.53 -18.04
C GLU A 63 1.74 5.23 -17.40
N ALA A 64 2.46 4.71 -16.40
CA ALA A 64 2.10 3.47 -15.73
C ALA A 64 1.05 3.72 -14.65
N ARG A 65 0.03 2.84 -14.61
CA ARG A 65 -0.87 2.71 -13.46
C ARG A 65 -0.32 1.63 -12.57
N ILE A 66 -0.19 1.91 -11.29
CA ILE A 66 0.35 0.96 -10.32
C ILE A 66 -0.65 0.78 -9.20
N ARG A 67 -0.95 -0.48 -8.87
CA ARG A 67 -1.86 -0.87 -7.79
C ARG A 67 -1.07 -1.48 -6.64
N PHE A 68 -1.22 -0.87 -5.48
CA PHE A 68 -0.70 -1.37 -4.21
C PHE A 68 -1.79 -2.18 -3.53
N VAL A 69 -1.57 -3.49 -3.42
CA VAL A 69 -2.43 -4.39 -2.67
C VAL A 69 -1.92 -4.45 -1.24
N TYR A 70 -2.76 -4.10 -0.28
CA TYR A 70 -2.35 -4.00 1.12
C TYR A 70 -3.41 -4.56 2.07
N ILE A 71 -2.99 -4.85 3.30
CA ILE A 71 -3.89 -5.09 4.44
C ILE A 71 -3.48 -4.17 5.58
N ILE A 72 -4.43 -3.87 6.47
CA ILE A 72 -4.13 -3.22 7.74
C ILE A 72 -4.28 -4.26 8.83
N ARG A 73 -3.21 -4.47 9.62
CA ARG A 73 -3.22 -5.34 10.79
C ARG A 73 -2.61 -4.66 11.99
N SER A 74 -3.34 -4.60 13.09
CA SER A 74 -2.89 -4.03 14.36
C SER A 74 -2.30 -2.61 14.18
N GLY A 75 -2.97 -1.77 13.39
CA GLY A 75 -2.51 -0.39 13.13
C GLY A 75 -1.36 -0.25 12.14
N THR A 76 -0.85 -1.35 11.56
CA THR A 76 0.24 -1.34 10.57
C THR A 76 -0.28 -1.67 9.19
N ILE A 77 0.16 -0.92 8.19
CA ILE A 77 -0.12 -1.19 6.77
C ILE A 77 0.92 -2.20 6.27
N TYR A 78 0.46 -3.32 5.73
CA TYR A 78 1.31 -4.33 5.10
C TYR A 78 1.05 -4.33 3.60
N ILE A 79 2.05 -3.99 2.81
CA ILE A 79 2.00 -4.08 1.35
C ILE A 79 2.30 -5.52 0.96
N LEU A 80 1.30 -6.18 0.38
CA LEU A 80 1.35 -7.59 0.02
C LEU A 80 2.00 -7.80 -1.34
N THR A 81 1.58 -7.02 -2.33
CA THR A 81 2.11 -7.05 -3.69
C THR A 81 1.83 -5.73 -4.42
N ILE A 82 2.44 -5.59 -5.59
CA ILE A 82 2.34 -4.42 -6.47
C ILE A 82 2.14 -4.89 -7.90
N GLU A 83 1.09 -4.35 -8.50
CA GLU A 83 0.58 -4.71 -9.83
C GLU A 83 0.55 -3.47 -10.73
N GLU A 84 0.48 -3.70 -12.04
CA GLU A 84 0.36 -2.69 -13.10
C GLU A 84 -1.08 -2.70 -13.64
#